data_AF-A0ABD5R3Y1-F1
#
_entry.id   AF-A0ABD5R3Y1-F1
#
_cell.length_a   1.000
_cell.length_b   1.000
_cell.length_c   1.000
_cell.angle_alpha   90.00
_cell.angle_beta   90.00
_cell.angle_gamma   90.00
#
_symmetry.space_group_name_H-M   'P 1'
#
loop_
_entity.id
_entity.type
_entity.pdbx_description
1 polymer ?
#
loop_
_entity_poly.entity_id
_entity_poly.type
_entity_poly.pdbx_seq_one_letter_code
_entity_poly.pdbx_strand_id
1 'polypeptide(L)'
;MWTPASSASILTGTYLSEHRVGYDGKAEEPLPEGVATLPGLLRERGYRTACLTPSSYLSEATGLDRGFERHHLFLLRRAFHDAETRRGALRYLLRSRSYGPGFSLNVREHNQTYIMRETLKRWLDSLSADGSPFFLYTHCPNPHLPYTPPRKWIERFTDDIAYSAREALDLSLETYASRDRMIGRIANGRPFTPDERDAIRAMYDAEIAYADEFVGTLFDHVQELDAGKTLFVVTADHGDLFGEQGILGHNLVLHDHLTNVPMVVSGLDGIDGARDSVVQHVDVTRTVAERLGVSHDQFGGVDLRETAPDVAVSQRGIPHFDEYLETDPEFDVSRYHGSPVTALRTDEFKYLKSADRAELFELPDEETDVGDDRPAVRDRLDERLEGAFREMTVRDESHRRNGTAEYSAAMERQLADLGYL
;
A
#
# COMPACT_ATOMS: atom_id res chain seq x y z
N MET A 1 -1.33 9.21 3.41
CA MET A 1 -1.42 7.75 3.25
C MET A 1 -0.38 7.35 2.22
N TRP A 2 0.48 6.39 2.57
CA TRP A 2 1.53 5.83 1.70
C TRP A 2 1.99 4.50 2.33
N THR A 3 2.81 3.71 1.62
CA THR A 3 3.11 2.31 1.97
C THR A 3 3.47 2.05 3.44
N PRO A 4 4.37 2.81 4.10
CA PRO A 4 4.71 2.56 5.52
C PRO A 4 3.50 2.77 6.43
N ALA A 5 2.77 3.87 6.22
CA ALA A 5 1.63 4.23 7.04
C ALA A 5 0.49 3.21 6.92
N SER A 6 0.13 2.86 5.68
CA SER A 6 -0.96 1.92 5.42
C SER A 6 -0.61 0.50 5.87
N SER A 7 0.62 0.03 5.60
CA SER A 7 1.08 -1.29 6.05
C SER A 7 1.10 -1.40 7.58
N ALA A 8 1.51 -0.34 8.28
CA ALA A 8 1.46 -0.29 9.74
C ALA A 8 0.02 -0.34 10.25
N SER A 9 -0.91 0.41 9.65
CA SER A 9 -2.33 0.36 10.01
C SER A 9 -2.93 -1.05 9.81
N ILE A 10 -2.62 -1.71 8.68
CA ILE A 10 -3.06 -3.08 8.38
C ILE A 10 -2.51 -4.07 9.43
N LEU A 11 -1.21 -3.99 9.74
CA LEU A 11 -0.54 -4.95 10.62
C LEU A 11 -0.80 -4.71 12.11
N THR A 12 -1.34 -3.55 12.51
CA THR A 12 -1.58 -3.21 13.93
C THR A 12 -3.06 -3.00 14.26
N GLY A 13 -3.89 -2.70 13.26
CA GLY A 13 -5.28 -2.30 13.45
C GLY A 13 -5.44 -0.92 14.09
N THR A 14 -4.43 -0.07 13.99
CA THR A 14 -4.40 1.30 14.56
C THR A 14 -4.28 2.35 13.46
N TYR A 15 -4.62 3.60 13.77
CA TYR A 15 -4.50 4.71 12.83
C TYR A 15 -3.07 5.28 12.77
N LEU A 16 -2.75 6.06 11.72
CA LEU A 16 -1.44 6.70 11.55
C LEU A 16 -1.07 7.60 12.73
N SER A 17 -2.04 8.30 13.32
CA SER A 17 -1.83 9.11 14.51
C SER A 17 -1.43 8.31 15.76
N GLU A 18 -1.67 6.99 15.78
CA GLU A 18 -1.33 6.11 16.90
C GLU A 18 0.00 5.37 16.64
N HIS A 19 0.16 4.71 15.48
CA HIS A 19 1.38 3.94 15.21
C HIS A 19 2.55 4.78 14.71
N ARG A 20 2.29 5.99 14.18
CA ARG A 20 3.27 6.98 13.71
C ARG A 20 4.24 6.58 12.60
N VAL A 21 4.33 5.31 12.21
CA VAL A 21 5.14 4.86 11.08
C VAL A 21 4.79 5.62 9.80
N GLY A 22 5.74 6.40 9.27
CA GLY A 22 5.56 7.25 8.09
C GLY A 22 4.79 8.56 8.34
N TYR A 23 4.55 8.93 9.61
CA TYR A 23 3.93 10.21 9.99
C TYR A 23 4.82 11.41 9.70
N ASP A 24 6.13 11.21 9.82
CA ASP A 24 7.17 12.17 9.46
C ASP A 24 7.28 12.42 7.95
N GLY A 25 6.64 11.59 7.11
CA GLY A 25 6.70 11.61 5.66
C GLY A 25 7.93 10.90 5.04
N LYS A 26 8.80 10.32 5.87
CA LYS A 26 10.03 9.59 5.45
C LYS A 26 10.15 8.17 6.00
N ALA A 27 9.29 7.80 6.95
CA ALA A 27 9.36 6.57 7.72
C ALA A 27 10.70 6.40 8.45
N GLU A 28 11.18 7.49 9.04
CA GLU A 28 12.29 7.52 10.00
C GLU A 28 11.81 7.20 11.41
N GLU A 29 10.51 7.38 11.71
CA GLU A 29 9.89 6.92 12.95
C GLU A 29 9.47 5.43 12.85
N PRO A 30 10.14 4.50 13.58
CA PRO A 30 9.76 3.09 13.61
C PRO A 30 8.53 2.84 14.49
N LEU A 31 7.93 1.66 14.35
CA LEU A 31 6.77 1.23 15.11
C LEU A 31 7.08 1.24 16.62
N PRO A 32 6.33 1.99 17.46
CA PRO A 32 6.54 2.02 18.90
C PRO A 32 6.47 0.63 19.55
N GLU A 33 7.33 0.37 20.54
CA GLU A 33 7.36 -0.93 21.27
C GLU A 33 6.02 -1.30 21.91
N GLY A 34 5.25 -0.29 22.36
CA GLY A 34 3.97 -0.49 23.02
C GLY A 34 2.81 -0.84 22.08
N VAL A 35 2.97 -0.71 20.76
CA VAL A 35 1.92 -1.04 19.78
C VAL A 35 2.05 -2.52 19.41
N ALA A 36 1.05 -3.35 19.70
CA ALA A 36 1.08 -4.76 19.32
C ALA A 36 0.90 -4.91 17.80
N THR A 37 1.40 -6.02 17.23
CA THR A 37 1.16 -6.37 15.83
C THR A 37 0.23 -7.57 15.75
N LEU A 38 -0.68 -7.60 14.77
CA LEU A 38 -1.54 -8.74 14.45
C LEU A 38 -0.75 -10.06 14.36
N PRO A 39 0.38 -10.16 13.62
CA PRO A 39 1.17 -11.39 13.61
C PRO A 39 1.71 -11.74 15.00
N GLY A 40 2.07 -10.76 15.84
CA GLY A 40 2.50 -11.01 17.23
C GLY A 40 1.37 -11.60 18.08
N LEU A 41 0.18 -10.98 18.03
CA LEU A 41 -1.01 -11.44 18.75
C LEU A 41 -1.46 -12.84 18.29
N LEU A 42 -1.38 -13.14 17.00
CA LEU A 42 -1.69 -14.47 16.44
C LEU A 42 -0.66 -15.51 16.88
N ARG A 43 0.63 -15.14 16.94
CA ARG A 43 1.69 -16.04 17.42
C ARG A 43 1.47 -16.47 18.87
N GLU A 44 0.98 -15.57 19.72
CA GLU A 44 0.60 -15.90 21.11
C GLU A 44 -0.54 -16.93 21.18
N ARG A 45 -1.33 -17.06 20.10
CA ARG A 45 -2.39 -18.08 19.95
C ARG A 45 -1.93 -19.34 19.20
N GLY A 46 -0.62 -19.50 18.96
CA GLY A 46 -0.04 -20.67 18.32
C GLY A 46 -0.07 -20.65 16.80
N TYR A 47 -0.33 -19.50 16.17
CA TYR A 47 -0.18 -19.36 14.72
C TYR A 47 1.29 -19.30 14.33
N ARG A 48 1.65 -20.02 13.27
CA ARG A 48 2.91 -19.80 12.55
C ARG A 48 2.76 -18.54 11.71
N THR A 49 3.62 -17.55 11.90
CA THR A 49 3.49 -16.25 11.22
C THR A 49 4.63 -16.03 10.23
N ALA A 50 4.29 -15.71 8.98
CA ALA A 50 5.25 -15.49 7.92
C ALA A 50 4.97 -14.21 7.13
N CYS A 51 6.04 -13.54 6.70
CA CYS A 51 5.99 -12.37 5.83
C CYS A 51 7.06 -12.48 4.73
N LEU A 52 6.62 -12.41 3.47
CA LEU A 52 7.51 -12.20 2.33
C LEU A 52 7.14 -10.87 1.67
N THR A 53 8.09 -9.93 1.64
CA THR A 53 7.84 -8.57 1.15
C THR A 53 8.99 -8.09 0.26
N PRO A 54 8.70 -7.38 -0.85
CA PRO A 54 9.71 -6.68 -1.65
C PRO A 54 9.96 -5.25 -1.13
N SER A 55 9.26 -4.80 -0.09
CA SER A 55 9.35 -3.43 0.40
C SER A 55 10.18 -3.34 1.68
N SER A 56 11.27 -2.57 1.62
CA SER A 56 12.15 -2.30 2.77
C SER A 56 11.43 -1.61 3.94
N TYR A 57 10.30 -0.93 3.68
CA TYR A 57 9.47 -0.36 4.74
C TYR A 57 8.76 -1.39 5.60
N LEU A 58 8.67 -2.64 5.15
CA LEU A 58 8.12 -3.75 5.93
C LEU A 58 9.26 -4.61 6.48
N SER A 59 10.23 -4.01 7.18
CA SER A 59 11.41 -4.70 7.70
C SER A 59 11.68 -4.34 9.16
N GLU A 60 12.80 -4.86 9.71
CA GLU A 60 13.28 -4.50 11.06
C GLU A 60 13.52 -2.99 11.24
N ALA A 61 13.87 -2.27 10.16
CA ALA A 61 14.15 -0.84 10.21
C ALA A 61 12.95 -0.03 10.74
N THR A 62 11.74 -0.41 10.35
CA THR A 62 10.48 0.21 10.78
C THR A 62 9.78 -0.58 11.89
N GLY A 63 10.32 -1.73 12.29
CA GLY A 63 9.69 -2.66 13.25
C GLY A 63 8.43 -3.36 12.73
N LEU A 64 8.13 -3.30 11.43
CA LEU A 64 6.96 -3.97 10.84
C LEU A 64 7.18 -5.48 10.58
N ASP A 65 8.38 -5.99 10.84
CA ASP A 65 8.68 -7.43 10.90
C ASP A 65 8.24 -8.07 12.23
N ARG A 66 7.99 -7.27 13.27
CA ARG A 66 7.67 -7.74 14.61
C ARG A 66 6.46 -8.68 14.62
N GLY A 67 6.64 -9.83 15.25
CA GLY A 67 5.60 -10.85 15.41
C GLY A 67 5.63 -11.93 14.33
N PHE A 68 6.33 -11.73 13.21
CA PHE A 68 6.57 -12.79 12.22
C PHE A 68 7.67 -13.74 12.71
N GLU A 69 7.39 -15.04 12.76
CA GLU A 69 8.40 -16.08 12.99
C GLU A 69 9.36 -16.19 11.80
N ARG A 70 8.79 -16.09 10.58
CA ARG A 70 9.54 -16.11 9.33
C ARG A 70 9.31 -14.82 8.56
N HIS A 71 10.23 -13.88 8.68
CA HIS A 71 10.24 -12.67 7.87
C HIS A 71 11.33 -12.74 6.79
N HIS A 72 11.02 -12.31 5.57
CA HIS A 72 12.00 -12.18 4.51
C HIS A 72 11.76 -10.94 3.65
N LEU A 73 12.74 -10.03 3.68
CA LEU A 73 12.85 -8.92 2.75
C LEU A 73 13.48 -9.41 1.44
N PHE A 74 12.67 -9.52 0.40
CA PHE A 74 13.11 -9.90 -0.94
C PHE A 74 13.80 -8.73 -1.65
N LEU A 75 15.07 -8.93 -2.00
CA LEU A 75 15.85 -8.00 -2.82
C LEU A 75 16.19 -8.67 -4.15
N LEU A 76 15.62 -8.17 -5.26
CA LEU A 76 15.81 -8.75 -6.60
C LEU A 76 17.27 -8.99 -6.97
N ARG A 77 18.15 -8.02 -6.65
CA ARG A 77 19.59 -8.10 -6.93
C ARG A 77 20.31 -9.24 -6.20
N ARG A 78 19.72 -9.80 -5.15
CA ARG A 78 20.26 -10.93 -4.38
C ARG A 78 19.55 -12.24 -4.68
N ALA A 79 18.58 -12.26 -5.58
CA ALA A 79 17.65 -13.38 -5.75
C ALA A 79 18.33 -14.73 -6.04
N PHE A 80 19.46 -14.75 -6.76
CA PHE A 80 20.22 -15.97 -7.06
C PHE A 80 21.16 -16.43 -5.94
N HIS A 81 21.55 -15.52 -5.05
CA HIS A 81 22.44 -15.79 -3.92
C HIS A 81 21.68 -16.10 -2.64
N ASP A 82 20.39 -15.77 -2.59
CA ASP A 82 19.54 -15.99 -1.45
C ASP A 82 18.94 -17.41 -1.42
N ALA A 83 19.05 -18.09 -0.28
CA ALA A 83 18.60 -19.47 -0.13
C ALA A 83 17.08 -19.62 -0.26
N GLU A 84 16.32 -18.60 0.17
CA GLU A 84 14.87 -18.57 0.08
C GLU A 84 14.46 -18.45 -1.38
N THR A 85 15.03 -17.52 -2.14
CA THR A 85 14.54 -17.16 -3.47
C THR A 85 15.26 -17.84 -4.64
N ARG A 86 16.45 -18.42 -4.45
CA ARG A 86 17.27 -19.00 -5.55
C ARG A 86 16.53 -19.99 -6.45
N ARG A 87 15.63 -20.80 -5.88
CA ARG A 87 14.82 -21.76 -6.67
C ARG A 87 13.78 -21.04 -7.52
N GLY A 88 13.16 -19.99 -6.99
CA GLY A 88 12.28 -19.10 -7.74
C GLY A 88 13.03 -18.37 -8.85
N ALA A 89 14.21 -17.83 -8.56
CA ALA A 89 15.08 -17.15 -9.52
C ALA A 89 15.54 -18.06 -10.66
N LEU A 90 15.89 -19.32 -10.37
CA LEU A 90 16.22 -20.31 -11.41
C LEU A 90 15.01 -20.61 -12.31
N ARG A 91 13.82 -20.79 -11.73
CA ARG A 91 12.58 -20.98 -12.50
C ARG A 91 12.25 -19.75 -13.35
N TYR A 92 12.48 -18.56 -12.81
CA TYR A 92 12.31 -17.30 -13.52
C TYR A 92 13.22 -17.21 -14.74
N LEU A 93 14.51 -17.57 -14.60
CA LEU A 93 15.46 -17.57 -15.72
C LEU A 93 14.98 -18.44 -16.89
N LEU A 94 14.40 -19.61 -16.60
CA LEU A 94 13.84 -20.50 -17.62
C LEU A 94 12.56 -19.95 -18.29
N ARG A 95 11.92 -18.96 -17.66
CA ARG A 95 10.66 -18.36 -18.07
C ARG A 95 10.80 -16.87 -18.41
N SER A 96 12.03 -16.36 -18.52
CA SER A 96 12.31 -14.93 -18.58
C SER A 96 11.75 -14.26 -19.83
N ARG A 97 11.51 -15.01 -20.91
CA ARG A 97 10.85 -14.49 -22.12
C ARG A 97 9.35 -14.24 -21.93
N SER A 98 8.70 -14.99 -21.04
CA SER A 98 7.26 -14.86 -20.79
C SER A 98 6.98 -13.95 -19.59
N TYR A 99 7.85 -13.99 -18.58
CA TYR A 99 7.67 -13.30 -17.30
C TYR A 99 8.69 -12.20 -17.04
N GLY A 100 9.48 -11.83 -18.05
CA GLY A 100 10.44 -10.74 -17.97
C GLY A 100 10.82 -10.21 -19.35
N PRO A 101 11.92 -9.45 -19.43
CA PRO A 101 12.44 -8.86 -20.67
C PRO A 101 13.32 -9.83 -21.48
N GLY A 102 13.20 -11.15 -21.26
CA GLY A 102 14.08 -12.14 -21.86
C GLY A 102 15.48 -12.16 -21.22
N PHE A 103 16.51 -11.87 -22.01
CA PHE A 103 17.92 -11.90 -21.58
C PHE A 103 18.53 -10.50 -21.40
N SER A 104 17.68 -9.49 -21.17
CA SER A 104 18.15 -8.16 -20.81
C SER A 104 19.06 -8.24 -19.58
N LEU A 105 20.12 -7.43 -19.57
CA LEU A 105 20.98 -7.25 -18.39
C LEU A 105 20.54 -6.03 -17.56
N ASN A 106 19.55 -5.28 -18.04
CA ASN A 106 18.99 -4.16 -17.30
C ASN A 106 18.07 -4.69 -16.20
N VAL A 107 18.58 -4.74 -14.97
CA VAL A 107 17.83 -5.22 -13.78
C VAL A 107 16.51 -4.48 -13.59
N ARG A 108 16.41 -3.21 -14.05
CA ARG A 108 15.19 -2.41 -13.91
C ARG A 108 14.04 -2.89 -14.79
N GLU A 109 14.32 -3.63 -15.86
CA GLU A 109 13.29 -4.24 -16.70
C GLU A 109 12.77 -5.57 -16.13
N HIS A 110 13.39 -6.09 -15.07
CA HIS A 110 13.01 -7.35 -14.46
C HIS A 110 12.03 -7.17 -13.31
N ASN A 111 10.86 -7.78 -13.46
CA ASN A 111 9.83 -7.79 -12.43
C ASN A 111 10.04 -8.93 -11.40
N GLN A 112 9.78 -8.61 -10.12
CA GLN A 112 10.00 -9.44 -8.94
C GLN A 112 8.94 -10.54 -8.72
N THR A 113 7.74 -10.34 -9.26
CA THR A 113 6.50 -11.04 -8.89
C THR A 113 6.54 -12.54 -9.12
N TYR A 114 7.13 -13.00 -10.22
CA TYR A 114 7.27 -14.44 -10.48
C TYR A 114 8.12 -15.14 -9.41
N ILE A 115 9.26 -14.53 -9.03
CA ILE A 115 10.19 -15.13 -8.06
C ILE A 115 9.52 -15.20 -6.69
N MET A 116 8.81 -14.14 -6.31
CA MET A 116 8.03 -14.09 -5.07
C MET A 116 6.93 -15.15 -5.04
N ARG A 117 6.13 -15.27 -6.12
CA ARG A 117 5.08 -16.30 -6.24
C ARG A 117 5.63 -17.70 -6.02
N GLU A 118 6.70 -18.04 -6.73
CA GLU A 118 7.34 -19.35 -6.63
C GLU A 118 8.01 -19.61 -5.26
N THR A 119 8.25 -18.56 -4.49
CA THR A 119 8.75 -18.65 -3.12
C THR A 119 7.60 -18.84 -2.13
N LEU A 120 6.52 -18.07 -2.29
CA LEU A 120 5.30 -18.18 -1.50
C LEU A 120 4.65 -19.56 -1.60
N LYS A 121 4.55 -20.15 -2.81
CA LYS A 121 4.02 -21.52 -2.96
C LYS A 121 4.76 -22.53 -2.07
N ARG A 122 6.10 -22.46 -2.05
CA ARG A 122 6.93 -23.33 -1.20
C ARG A 122 6.77 -23.03 0.29
N TRP A 123 6.56 -21.77 0.63
CA TRP A 123 6.29 -21.38 2.02
C TRP A 123 4.94 -21.93 2.47
N LEU A 124 3.90 -21.81 1.66
CA LEU A 124 2.56 -22.37 1.90
C LEU A 124 2.60 -23.89 2.07
N ASP A 125 3.33 -24.61 1.22
CA ASP A 125 3.55 -26.06 1.38
C ASP A 125 4.19 -26.39 2.74
N SER A 126 5.18 -25.58 3.16
CA SER A 126 5.88 -25.79 4.43
C SER A 126 5.08 -25.35 5.66
N LEU A 127 4.20 -24.36 5.53
CA LEU A 127 3.37 -23.84 6.61
C LEU A 127 2.20 -24.79 6.91
N SER A 128 1.64 -25.41 5.87
CA SER A 128 0.52 -26.35 5.98
C SER A 128 0.92 -27.78 6.36
N ALA A 129 2.20 -28.14 6.29
CA ALA A 129 2.68 -29.52 6.39
C ALA A 129 2.39 -30.24 7.73
N ASP A 130 2.31 -29.52 8.85
CA ASP A 130 2.13 -30.11 10.19
C ASP A 130 0.73 -29.90 10.78
N GLY A 131 -0.18 -29.26 10.02
CA GLY A 131 -1.56 -28.96 10.45
C GLY A 131 -1.69 -27.79 11.43
N SER A 132 -0.60 -27.10 11.78
CA SER A 132 -0.67 -25.91 12.62
C SER A 132 -1.35 -24.74 11.88
N PRO A 133 -2.13 -23.89 12.57
CA PRO A 133 -2.67 -22.70 11.94
C PRO A 133 -1.54 -21.74 11.56
N PHE A 134 -1.70 -21.03 10.45
CA PHE A 134 -0.71 -20.06 9.99
C PHE A 134 -1.33 -18.75 9.53
N PHE A 135 -0.53 -17.69 9.60
CA PHE A 135 -0.81 -16.37 9.07
C PHE A 135 0.32 -16.00 8.11
N LEU A 136 -0.03 -15.77 6.84
CA LEU A 136 0.91 -15.35 5.81
C LEU A 136 0.50 -13.96 5.32
N TYR A 137 1.39 -12.99 5.51
CA TYR A 137 1.28 -11.67 4.90
C TYR A 137 2.26 -11.58 3.72
N THR A 138 1.81 -11.07 2.58
CA THR A 138 2.71 -10.77 1.47
C THR A 138 2.28 -9.48 0.81
N HIS A 139 3.26 -8.62 0.55
CA HIS A 139 3.04 -7.38 -0.17
C HIS A 139 3.36 -7.66 -1.65
N CYS A 140 2.33 -7.60 -2.51
CA CYS A 140 2.52 -7.82 -3.94
C CYS A 140 3.39 -6.68 -4.52
N PRO A 141 4.44 -6.95 -5.31
CA PRO A 141 5.24 -5.89 -5.92
C PRO A 141 4.45 -5.01 -6.90
N ASN A 142 3.40 -5.56 -7.50
CA ASN A 142 2.63 -4.91 -8.55
C ASN A 142 1.30 -4.33 -8.03
N PRO A 143 0.81 -3.23 -8.61
CA PRO A 143 1.32 -2.50 -9.78
C PRO A 143 2.22 -1.31 -9.43
N HIS A 144 3.15 -1.43 -8.46
CA HIS A 144 4.00 -0.31 -8.07
C HIS A 144 4.96 0.15 -9.18
N LEU A 145 5.30 1.44 -9.18
CA LEU A 145 6.28 2.03 -10.09
C LEU A 145 7.73 1.51 -9.85
N PRO A 146 8.62 1.58 -10.86
CA PRO A 146 8.31 1.79 -12.27
C PRO A 146 7.46 0.65 -12.84
N TYR A 147 6.46 0.96 -13.65
CA TYR A 147 5.59 -0.05 -14.26
C TYR A 147 6.39 -0.80 -15.34
N THR A 148 6.73 -2.05 -15.05
CA THR A 148 7.60 -2.91 -15.87
C THR A 148 6.97 -4.29 -16.08
N PRO A 149 5.74 -4.34 -16.63
CA PRO A 149 5.02 -5.59 -16.78
C PRO A 149 5.73 -6.51 -17.78
N PRO A 150 5.60 -7.84 -17.65
CA PRO A 150 6.21 -8.74 -18.61
C PRO A 150 5.55 -8.61 -19.98
N ARG A 151 6.32 -8.92 -21.02
CA ARG A 151 5.92 -8.76 -22.44
C ARG A 151 4.54 -9.35 -22.77
N LYS A 152 4.21 -10.53 -22.23
CA LYS A 152 2.92 -11.21 -22.44
C LYS A 152 1.72 -10.34 -22.03
N TRP A 153 1.88 -9.44 -21.07
CA TRP A 153 0.82 -8.57 -20.60
C TRP A 153 0.79 -7.24 -21.34
N ILE A 154 1.95 -6.62 -21.59
CA ILE A 154 2.03 -5.33 -22.30
C ILE A 154 1.26 -5.39 -23.62
N GLU A 155 1.51 -6.42 -24.42
CA GLU A 155 0.92 -6.57 -25.76
C GLU A 155 -0.63 -6.57 -25.73
N ARG A 156 -1.27 -6.88 -24.59
CA ARG A 156 -2.74 -6.87 -24.45
C ARG A 156 -3.35 -5.48 -24.31
N PHE A 157 -2.56 -4.47 -23.92
CA PHE A 157 -3.05 -3.15 -23.55
C PHE A 157 -2.49 -2.03 -24.43
N THR A 158 -1.67 -2.37 -25.43
CA THR A 158 -1.03 -1.37 -26.32
C THR A 158 -1.53 -1.43 -27.77
N ASP A 159 -2.51 -2.27 -28.10
CA ASP A 159 -2.97 -2.44 -29.48
C ASP A 159 -3.70 -1.20 -30.04
N ASP A 160 -4.37 -0.44 -29.18
CA ASP A 160 -5.25 0.68 -29.57
C ASP A 160 -4.70 2.07 -29.14
N ILE A 161 -3.42 2.17 -28.78
CA ILE A 161 -2.80 3.44 -28.35
C ILE A 161 -1.71 3.89 -29.34
N ALA A 162 -1.31 5.16 -29.26
CA ALA A 162 -0.30 5.73 -30.16
C ALA A 162 1.12 5.16 -29.97
N TYR A 163 1.41 4.63 -28.77
CA TYR A 163 2.72 4.09 -28.40
C TYR A 163 2.76 2.57 -28.64
N SER A 164 3.84 2.08 -29.24
CA SER A 164 4.10 0.64 -29.23
C SER A 164 4.39 0.14 -27.80
N ALA A 165 4.25 -1.17 -27.61
CA ALA A 165 4.63 -1.88 -26.37
C ALA A 165 6.01 -1.47 -25.82
N ARG A 166 7.00 -1.27 -26.71
CA ARG A 166 8.35 -0.89 -26.29
C ARG A 166 8.43 0.58 -25.91
N GLU A 167 7.82 1.47 -26.68
CA GLU A 167 7.82 2.91 -26.40
C GLU A 167 7.09 3.24 -25.09
N ALA A 168 5.99 2.55 -24.79
CA ALA A 168 5.27 2.70 -23.53
C ALA A 168 6.11 2.23 -22.32
N LEU A 169 6.82 1.10 -22.45
CA LEU A 169 7.75 0.62 -21.42
C LEU A 169 8.91 1.60 -21.21
N ASP A 170 9.49 2.12 -22.29
CA ASP A 170 10.59 3.09 -22.23
C ASP A 170 10.13 4.39 -21.55
N LEU A 171 8.93 4.89 -21.88
CA LEU A 171 8.33 6.05 -21.21
C LEU A 171 8.16 5.83 -19.69
N SER A 172 7.66 4.66 -19.28
CA SER A 172 7.52 4.29 -17.86
C SER A 172 8.88 4.28 -17.15
N LEU A 173 9.86 3.56 -17.71
CA LEU A 173 11.21 3.45 -17.15
C LEU A 173 11.91 4.80 -17.07
N GLU A 174 11.70 5.69 -18.04
CA GLU A 174 12.30 7.01 -18.07
C GLU A 174 11.65 7.98 -17.10
N THR A 175 10.32 7.96 -16.99
CA THR A 175 9.54 8.83 -16.09
C THR A 175 9.83 8.48 -14.64
N TYR A 176 9.83 7.20 -14.32
CA TYR A 176 10.06 6.68 -12.96
C TYR A 176 11.51 6.22 -12.76
N ALA A 177 12.46 6.79 -13.53
CA ALA A 177 13.87 6.39 -13.44
C ALA A 177 14.51 6.80 -12.10
N SER A 178 13.99 7.83 -11.45
CA SER A 178 14.33 8.26 -10.10
C SER A 178 13.22 9.14 -9.54
N ARG A 179 13.21 9.33 -8.23
CA ARG A 179 12.33 10.27 -7.56
C ARG A 179 12.47 11.70 -8.11
N ASP A 180 13.71 12.17 -8.31
CA ASP A 180 14.00 13.49 -8.90
C ASP A 180 13.37 13.69 -10.28
N ARG A 181 13.30 12.66 -11.13
CA ARG A 181 12.66 12.79 -12.44
C ARG A 181 11.15 12.93 -12.34
N MET A 182 10.54 12.16 -11.44
CA MET A 182 9.11 12.22 -11.18
C MET A 182 8.72 13.58 -10.58
N ILE A 183 9.45 14.04 -9.55
CA ILE A 183 9.28 15.36 -8.94
C ILE A 183 9.56 16.45 -9.96
N GLY A 184 10.63 16.31 -10.75
CA GLY A 184 10.95 17.17 -11.90
C GLY A 184 9.77 17.37 -12.83
N ARG A 185 9.05 16.31 -13.16
CA ARG A 185 7.89 16.39 -14.06
C ARG A 185 6.70 17.11 -13.40
N ILE A 186 6.46 16.87 -12.11
CA ILE A 186 5.40 17.52 -11.32
C ILE A 186 5.71 19.02 -11.12
N ALA A 187 6.87 19.33 -10.55
CA ALA A 187 7.25 20.68 -10.14
C ALA A 187 7.31 21.63 -11.34
N ASN A 188 7.93 21.21 -12.45
CA ASN A 188 8.01 22.02 -13.67
C ASN A 188 6.71 22.09 -14.49
N GLY A 189 5.57 21.61 -13.94
CA GLY A 189 4.26 21.68 -14.60
C GLY A 189 4.23 20.96 -15.96
N ARG A 190 4.84 19.78 -16.07
CA ARG A 190 4.93 18.99 -17.30
C ARG A 190 3.98 17.77 -17.26
N PRO A 191 2.66 17.95 -17.33
CA PRO A 191 1.73 16.83 -17.32
C PRO A 191 2.00 15.87 -18.50
N PHE A 192 1.51 14.65 -18.40
CA PHE A 192 1.45 13.76 -19.56
C PHE A 192 0.55 14.35 -20.64
N THR A 193 0.98 14.28 -21.90
CA THR A 193 0.06 14.41 -23.03
C THR A 193 -1.01 13.30 -22.95
N PRO A 194 -2.15 13.43 -23.66
CA PRO A 194 -3.13 12.34 -23.71
C PRO A 194 -2.51 11.00 -24.12
N ASP A 195 -1.69 10.98 -25.18
CA ASP A 195 -1.04 9.76 -25.67
C ASP A 195 -0.02 9.19 -24.67
N GLU A 196 0.77 10.04 -24.01
CA GLU A 196 1.69 9.60 -22.94
C GLU A 196 0.92 9.00 -21.76
N ARG A 197 -0.21 9.61 -21.39
CA ARG A 197 -1.06 9.15 -20.28
C ARG A 197 -1.66 7.79 -20.60
N ASP A 198 -2.15 7.60 -21.81
CA ASP A 198 -2.69 6.32 -22.27
C ASP A 198 -1.60 5.24 -22.29
N ALA A 199 -0.37 5.59 -22.69
CA ALA A 199 0.78 4.69 -22.61
C ALA A 199 1.15 4.28 -21.18
N ILE A 200 1.17 5.23 -20.22
CA ILE A 200 1.42 4.93 -18.81
C ILE A 200 0.30 4.07 -18.22
N ARG A 201 -0.97 4.39 -18.52
CA ARG A 201 -2.13 3.60 -18.09
C ARG A 201 -2.08 2.18 -18.64
N ALA A 202 -1.71 2.01 -19.91
CA ALA A 202 -1.53 0.68 -20.49
C ALA A 202 -0.45 -0.15 -19.76
N MET A 203 0.64 0.47 -19.30
CA MET A 203 1.63 -0.23 -18.47
C MET A 203 1.06 -0.60 -17.09
N TYR A 204 0.31 0.32 -16.48
CA TYR A 204 -0.35 0.08 -15.19
C TYR A 204 -1.38 -1.06 -15.27
N ASP A 205 -2.25 -1.06 -16.28
CA ASP A 205 -3.24 -2.11 -16.52
C ASP A 205 -2.59 -3.47 -16.80
N ALA A 206 -1.48 -3.47 -17.53
CA ALA A 206 -0.68 -4.68 -17.75
C ALA A 206 -0.06 -5.21 -16.44
N GLU A 207 0.38 -4.33 -15.52
CA GLU A 207 0.85 -4.74 -14.20
C GLU A 207 -0.28 -5.25 -13.30
N ILE A 208 -1.48 -4.65 -13.36
CA ILE A 208 -2.67 -5.16 -12.66
C ILE A 208 -2.99 -6.57 -13.15
N ALA A 209 -3.01 -6.78 -14.47
CA ALA A 209 -3.29 -8.10 -15.03
C ALA A 209 -2.20 -9.14 -14.70
N TYR A 210 -0.98 -8.71 -14.37
CA TYR A 210 0.05 -9.60 -13.85
C TYR A 210 -0.10 -9.86 -12.34
N ALA A 211 -0.49 -8.85 -11.56
CA ALA A 211 -0.87 -9.00 -10.16
C ALA A 211 -2.06 -9.95 -9.98
N ASP A 212 -3.06 -9.90 -10.89
CA ASP A 212 -4.18 -10.84 -10.92
C ASP A 212 -3.72 -12.29 -11.10
N GLU A 213 -2.80 -12.55 -12.05
CA GLU A 213 -2.23 -13.91 -12.20
C GLU A 213 -1.45 -14.34 -10.96
N PHE A 214 -0.74 -13.42 -10.30
CA PHE A 214 -0.04 -13.68 -9.04
C PHE A 214 -1.01 -14.09 -7.92
N VAL A 215 -2.05 -13.29 -7.69
CA VAL A 215 -3.04 -13.54 -6.63
C VAL A 215 -3.82 -14.81 -6.94
N GLY A 216 -4.33 -14.97 -8.16
CA GLY A 216 -5.09 -16.15 -8.58
C GLY A 216 -4.29 -17.45 -8.41
N THR A 217 -3.02 -17.46 -8.82
CA THR A 217 -2.16 -18.65 -8.64
C THR A 217 -1.95 -19.01 -7.17
N LEU A 218 -1.81 -18.00 -6.29
CA LEU A 218 -1.66 -18.25 -4.85
C LEU A 218 -2.98 -18.71 -4.23
N PHE A 219 -4.10 -18.11 -4.62
CA PHE A 219 -5.42 -18.52 -4.19
C PHE A 219 -5.68 -19.99 -4.55
N ASP A 220 -5.48 -20.36 -5.82
CA ASP A 220 -5.63 -21.74 -6.31
C ASP A 220 -4.72 -22.70 -5.54
N HIS A 221 -3.45 -22.33 -5.35
CA HIS A 221 -2.50 -23.15 -4.58
C HIS A 221 -2.97 -23.35 -3.14
N VAL A 222 -3.54 -22.32 -2.50
CA VAL A 222 -4.10 -22.45 -1.14
C VAL A 222 -5.33 -23.35 -1.11
N GLN A 223 -6.19 -23.32 -2.14
CA GLN A 223 -7.34 -24.22 -2.25
C GLN A 223 -6.93 -25.68 -2.46
N GLU A 224 -5.78 -25.93 -3.08
CA GLU A 224 -5.21 -27.28 -3.26
C GLU A 224 -4.58 -27.84 -1.98
N LEU A 225 -4.27 -27.00 -0.99
CA LEU A 225 -3.73 -27.42 0.29
C LEU A 225 -4.84 -27.89 1.23
N ASP A 226 -4.56 -28.93 2.01
CA ASP A 226 -5.39 -29.32 3.17
C ASP A 226 -5.08 -28.40 4.37
N ALA A 227 -5.20 -27.08 4.16
CA ALA A 227 -4.87 -26.04 5.13
C ALA A 227 -6.00 -25.75 6.13
N GLY A 228 -7.08 -26.54 6.10
CA GLY A 228 -8.28 -26.32 6.90
C GLY A 228 -9.06 -25.08 6.45
N LYS A 229 -9.74 -24.43 7.41
CA LYS A 229 -10.54 -23.23 7.12
C LYS A 229 -9.63 -22.02 6.87
N THR A 230 -9.63 -21.52 5.64
CA THR A 230 -8.78 -20.41 5.21
C THR A 230 -9.55 -19.10 5.09
N LEU A 231 -9.00 -18.03 5.66
CA LEU A 231 -9.35 -16.65 5.32
C LEU A 231 -8.35 -16.11 4.30
N PHE A 232 -8.83 -15.57 3.19
CA PHE A 232 -7.97 -14.99 2.15
C PHE A 232 -8.39 -13.53 1.91
N VAL A 233 -7.48 -12.60 2.18
CA VAL A 233 -7.72 -11.15 2.07
C VAL A 233 -6.86 -10.59 0.94
N VAL A 234 -7.48 -9.86 0.02
CA VAL A 234 -6.81 -9.09 -1.03
C VAL A 234 -7.18 -7.63 -0.87
N THR A 235 -6.17 -6.78 -0.76
CA THR A 235 -6.33 -5.33 -0.65
C THR A 235 -5.12 -4.64 -1.29
N ALA A 236 -5.25 -3.34 -1.56
CA ALA A 236 -4.09 -2.46 -1.75
C ALA A 236 -3.80 -1.65 -0.48
N ASP A 237 -2.57 -1.16 -0.33
CA ASP A 237 -2.17 -0.22 0.70
C ASP A 237 -2.56 1.22 0.34
N HIS A 238 -2.52 1.56 -0.96
CA HIS A 238 -3.08 2.77 -1.56
C HIS A 238 -3.24 2.58 -3.08
N GLY A 239 -3.86 3.57 -3.75
CA GLY A 239 -3.92 3.66 -5.21
C GLY A 239 -2.78 4.50 -5.82
N ASP A 240 -2.97 4.98 -7.04
CA ASP A 240 -1.94 5.74 -7.78
C ASP A 240 -2.56 6.90 -8.59
N LEU A 241 -1.77 7.94 -8.87
CA LEU A 241 -2.18 9.10 -9.67
C LEU A 241 -1.27 9.24 -10.89
N PHE A 242 -1.89 9.58 -12.02
CA PHE A 242 -1.26 9.73 -13.33
C PHE A 242 -1.29 11.19 -13.81
N GLY A 243 -1.34 12.13 -12.87
CA GLY A 243 -1.39 13.58 -13.12
C GLY A 243 -2.69 14.23 -12.66
N GLU A 244 -3.68 13.44 -12.24
CA GLU A 244 -4.81 13.96 -11.46
C GLU A 244 -4.29 14.70 -10.22
N GLN A 245 -4.98 15.77 -9.80
CA GLN A 245 -4.51 16.67 -8.73
C GLN A 245 -3.15 17.34 -8.99
N GLY A 246 -2.62 17.27 -10.21
CA GLY A 246 -1.33 17.84 -10.58
C GLY A 246 -0.12 17.03 -10.08
N ILE A 247 -0.33 15.77 -9.66
CA ILE A 247 0.72 14.94 -9.05
C ILE A 247 0.81 13.56 -9.70
N LEU A 248 2.00 12.97 -9.62
CA LEU A 248 2.26 11.57 -9.96
C LEU A 248 2.56 10.81 -8.66
N GLY A 249 2.07 9.59 -8.51
CA GLY A 249 2.22 8.83 -7.27
C GLY A 249 1.19 9.20 -6.21
N HIS A 250 1.58 9.16 -4.94
CA HIS A 250 0.62 9.06 -3.82
C HIS A 250 0.91 9.95 -2.59
N ASN A 251 1.92 10.82 -2.63
CA ASN A 251 2.46 11.40 -1.38
C ASN A 251 1.76 12.67 -0.84
N LEU A 252 1.08 13.47 -1.67
CA LEU A 252 0.67 14.83 -1.28
C LEU A 252 -0.82 15.00 -0.91
N VAL A 253 -1.69 14.10 -1.35
CA VAL A 253 -3.16 14.24 -1.20
C VAL A 253 -3.80 13.00 -0.58
N LEU A 254 -5.07 13.12 -0.21
CA LEU A 254 -5.92 12.01 0.25
C LEU A 254 -7.12 11.79 -0.68
N HIS A 255 -6.93 11.90 -2.00
CA HIS A 255 -7.98 11.70 -3.02
C HIS A 255 -8.49 10.23 -3.07
N ASP A 256 -9.70 9.97 -3.55
CA ASP A 256 -10.26 8.60 -3.62
C ASP A 256 -9.45 7.68 -4.53
N HIS A 257 -8.88 8.21 -5.60
CA HIS A 257 -7.94 7.46 -6.45
C HIS A 257 -6.76 6.87 -5.67
N LEU A 258 -6.44 7.38 -4.47
CA LEU A 258 -5.42 6.84 -3.57
C LEU A 258 -5.99 6.06 -2.39
N THR A 259 -7.17 6.44 -1.89
CA THR A 259 -7.70 5.97 -0.59
C THR A 259 -8.83 4.96 -0.73
N ASN A 260 -9.55 4.94 -1.86
CA ASN A 260 -10.60 3.98 -2.16
C ASN A 260 -10.01 2.75 -2.88
N VAL A 261 -9.49 1.82 -2.07
CA VAL A 261 -8.76 0.64 -2.55
C VAL A 261 -9.65 -0.60 -2.66
N PRO A 262 -9.27 -1.61 -3.48
CA PRO A 262 -9.93 -2.90 -3.45
C PRO A 262 -9.86 -3.52 -2.04
N MET A 263 -10.96 -4.15 -1.62
CA MET A 263 -11.02 -4.95 -0.39
C MET A 263 -11.87 -6.19 -0.64
N VAL A 264 -11.22 -7.35 -0.77
CA VAL A 264 -11.88 -8.64 -1.02
C VAL A 264 -11.49 -9.60 0.08
N VAL A 265 -12.49 -10.17 0.76
CA VAL A 265 -12.30 -11.16 1.82
C VAL A 265 -13.06 -12.43 1.46
N SER A 266 -12.34 -13.55 1.39
CA SER A 266 -12.90 -14.88 1.18
C SER A 266 -12.78 -15.74 2.45
N GLY A 267 -13.81 -16.53 2.74
CA GLY A 267 -13.85 -17.46 3.88
C GLY A 267 -14.33 -16.87 5.21
N LEU A 268 -14.73 -15.59 5.23
CA LEU A 268 -15.22 -14.90 6.42
C LEU A 268 -16.72 -15.10 6.59
N ASP A 269 -17.12 -15.83 7.63
CA ASP A 269 -18.54 -16.05 7.92
C ASP A 269 -19.20 -14.76 8.46
N GLY A 270 -20.49 -14.57 8.15
CA GLY A 270 -21.30 -13.47 8.69
C GLY A 270 -21.25 -12.18 7.87
N ILE A 271 -20.53 -12.18 6.76
CA ILE A 271 -20.52 -11.11 5.77
C ILE A 271 -20.70 -11.75 4.39
N ASP A 272 -21.91 -11.66 3.85
CA ASP A 272 -22.24 -12.24 2.56
C ASP A 272 -22.37 -11.15 1.49
N GLY A 273 -21.74 -11.37 0.32
CA GLY A 273 -21.89 -10.53 -0.86
C GLY A 273 -21.10 -9.21 -0.81
N ALA A 274 -21.44 -8.32 -1.73
CA ALA A 274 -20.86 -6.98 -1.80
C ALA A 274 -21.43 -6.09 -0.68
N ARG A 275 -20.57 -5.26 -0.10
CA ARG A 275 -20.97 -4.16 0.78
C ARG A 275 -20.72 -2.85 0.07
N ASP A 276 -21.76 -2.04 -0.04
CA ASP A 276 -21.69 -0.70 -0.64
C ASP A 276 -21.34 0.39 0.39
N SER A 277 -21.44 0.07 1.69
CA SER A 277 -21.06 0.99 2.77
C SER A 277 -19.54 1.17 2.83
N VAL A 278 -19.10 2.35 3.27
CA VAL A 278 -17.69 2.60 3.61
C VAL A 278 -17.12 1.52 4.55
N VAL A 279 -15.86 1.17 4.33
CA VAL A 279 -15.04 0.29 5.17
C VAL A 279 -13.59 0.81 5.14
N GLN A 280 -12.79 0.41 6.14
CA GLN A 280 -11.37 0.77 6.21
C GLN A 280 -10.52 -0.42 6.69
N HIS A 281 -9.21 -0.38 6.43
CA HIS A 281 -8.30 -1.48 6.78
C HIS A 281 -8.35 -1.85 8.26
N VAL A 282 -8.44 -0.87 9.16
CA VAL A 282 -8.48 -1.12 10.61
C VAL A 282 -9.74 -1.91 11.03
N ASP A 283 -10.86 -1.77 10.32
CA ASP A 283 -12.07 -2.56 10.55
C ASP A 283 -11.85 -4.01 10.12
N VAL A 284 -11.23 -4.21 8.95
CA VAL A 284 -10.93 -5.54 8.42
C VAL A 284 -9.92 -6.25 9.31
N THR A 285 -8.87 -5.57 9.76
CA THR A 285 -7.89 -6.10 10.71
C THR A 285 -8.57 -6.54 12.01
N ARG A 286 -9.44 -5.70 12.59
CA ARG A 286 -10.20 -6.06 13.79
C ARG A 286 -11.13 -7.25 13.56
N THR A 287 -11.91 -7.20 12.48
CA THR A 287 -12.86 -8.27 12.11
C THR A 287 -12.16 -9.61 11.95
N VAL A 288 -11.03 -9.64 11.25
CA VAL A 288 -10.21 -10.85 11.06
C VAL A 288 -9.62 -11.30 12.40
N ALA A 289 -9.03 -10.40 13.19
CA ALA A 289 -8.46 -10.74 14.49
C ALA A 289 -9.51 -11.38 15.41
N GLU A 290 -10.67 -10.73 15.56
CA GLU A 290 -11.74 -11.21 16.43
C GLU A 290 -12.35 -12.53 15.91
N ARG A 291 -12.43 -12.71 14.59
CA ARG A 291 -12.82 -14.00 13.99
C ARG A 291 -11.85 -15.13 14.33
N LEU A 292 -10.57 -14.82 14.52
CA LEU A 292 -9.52 -15.74 14.95
C LEU A 292 -9.40 -15.79 16.49
N GLY A 293 -10.33 -15.18 17.21
CA GLY A 293 -10.40 -15.17 18.67
C GLY A 293 -9.43 -14.21 19.35
N VAL A 294 -8.82 -13.29 18.59
CA VAL A 294 -7.87 -12.28 19.09
C VAL A 294 -8.61 -10.94 19.25
N SER A 295 -8.61 -10.42 20.47
CA SER A 295 -9.12 -9.08 20.80
C SER A 295 -8.01 -8.27 21.46
N HIS A 296 -7.91 -6.99 21.14
CA HIS A 296 -6.93 -6.08 21.75
C HIS A 296 -7.49 -4.66 21.81
N ASP A 297 -7.26 -3.95 22.90
CA ASP A 297 -7.84 -2.61 23.17
C ASP A 297 -7.37 -1.53 22.19
N GLN A 298 -6.23 -1.76 21.52
CA GLN A 298 -5.66 -0.84 20.55
C GLN A 298 -6.45 -0.79 19.23
N PHE A 299 -7.23 -1.82 18.90
CA PHE A 299 -7.88 -1.89 17.59
C PHE A 299 -8.85 -0.69 17.44
N GLY A 300 -8.55 0.18 16.47
CA GLY A 300 -9.27 1.42 16.23
C GLY A 300 -10.48 1.29 15.31
N GLY A 301 -10.61 0.16 14.62
CA GLY A 301 -11.76 -0.16 13.76
C GLY A 301 -12.92 -0.81 14.50
N VAL A 302 -13.95 -1.22 13.76
CA VAL A 302 -15.11 -1.99 14.23
C VAL A 302 -15.11 -3.42 13.69
N ASP A 303 -15.86 -4.32 14.31
CA ASP A 303 -16.14 -5.64 13.74
C ASP A 303 -17.27 -5.52 12.70
N LEU A 304 -16.92 -5.72 11.43
CA LEU A 304 -17.82 -5.62 10.28
C LEU A 304 -18.92 -6.69 10.27
N ARG A 305 -18.80 -7.74 11.08
CA ARG A 305 -19.87 -8.75 11.26
C ARG A 305 -21.01 -8.21 12.11
N GLU A 306 -20.73 -7.22 12.95
CA GLU A 306 -21.66 -6.68 13.94
C GLU A 306 -22.08 -5.24 13.64
N THR A 307 -21.19 -4.47 13.01
CA THR A 307 -21.37 -3.02 12.79
C THR A 307 -21.07 -2.67 11.33
N ALA A 308 -21.90 -1.82 10.73
CA ALA A 308 -21.60 -1.14 9.48
C ALA A 308 -21.11 0.28 9.81
N PRO A 309 -19.85 0.63 9.56
CA PRO A 309 -19.37 1.98 9.80
C PRO A 309 -20.01 2.95 8.80
N ASP A 310 -20.26 4.17 9.25
CA ASP A 310 -20.82 5.27 8.47
C ASP A 310 -19.75 6.24 7.95
N VAL A 311 -18.51 6.07 8.41
CA VAL A 311 -17.35 6.87 8.01
C VAL A 311 -16.09 6.00 7.94
N ALA A 312 -15.24 6.26 6.94
CA ALA A 312 -13.88 5.77 6.86
C ALA A 312 -12.88 6.91 7.14
N VAL A 313 -11.80 6.61 7.86
CA VAL A 313 -10.78 7.59 8.24
C VAL A 313 -9.51 7.36 7.42
N SER A 314 -9.02 8.40 6.77
CA SER A 314 -7.73 8.40 6.07
C SER A 314 -6.82 9.48 6.63
N GLN A 315 -5.54 9.18 6.80
CA GLN A 315 -4.57 10.13 7.36
C GLN A 315 -3.33 10.27 6.49
N ARG A 316 -2.78 11.48 6.47
CA ARG A 316 -1.48 11.79 5.88
C ARG A 316 -0.66 12.57 6.89
N GLY A 317 0.59 12.15 7.05
CA GLY A 317 1.58 12.81 7.88
C GLY A 317 2.07 14.12 7.28
N ILE A 318 3.28 14.51 7.67
CA ILE A 318 3.93 15.74 7.25
C ILE A 318 4.27 15.67 5.75
N PRO A 319 3.87 16.66 4.93
CA PRO A 319 4.33 16.75 3.53
C PRO A 319 5.80 17.18 3.47
N HIS A 320 6.52 16.70 2.44
CA HIS A 320 7.84 17.21 2.08
C HIS A 320 7.76 18.02 0.80
N PHE A 321 7.68 19.35 0.92
CA PHE A 321 7.68 20.25 -0.24
C PHE A 321 9.08 20.69 -0.67
N ASP A 322 10.09 20.52 0.19
CA ASP A 322 11.45 20.99 -0.08
C ASP A 322 11.98 20.48 -1.42
N GLU A 323 11.80 19.19 -1.72
CA GLU A 323 12.24 18.58 -3.00
C GLU A 323 11.56 19.22 -4.23
N TYR A 324 10.29 19.62 -4.08
CA TYR A 324 9.55 20.29 -5.15
C TYR A 324 10.02 21.74 -5.33
N LEU A 325 10.25 22.45 -4.23
CA LEU A 325 10.71 23.85 -4.23
C LEU A 325 12.19 24.00 -4.64
N GLU A 326 13.03 23.01 -4.34
CA GLU A 326 14.41 22.91 -4.83
C GLU A 326 14.44 22.71 -6.35
N THR A 327 13.46 21.98 -6.88
CA THR A 327 13.30 21.74 -8.31
C THR A 327 12.72 22.96 -9.05
N ASP A 328 11.66 23.55 -8.49
CA ASP A 328 11.02 24.76 -9.00
C ASP A 328 10.57 25.66 -7.83
N PRO A 329 11.25 26.79 -7.57
CA PRO A 329 10.89 27.72 -6.50
C PRO A 329 9.50 28.35 -6.64
N GLU A 330 8.88 28.28 -7.82
CA GLU A 330 7.52 28.78 -8.08
C GLU A 330 6.44 27.70 -7.89
N PHE A 331 6.80 26.48 -7.47
CA PHE A 331 5.85 25.40 -7.25
C PHE A 331 4.76 25.81 -6.23
N ASP A 332 3.50 25.75 -6.65
CA ASP A 332 2.36 26.18 -5.85
C ASP A 332 1.99 25.15 -4.77
N VAL A 333 2.65 25.25 -3.63
CA VAL A 333 2.38 24.43 -2.43
C VAL A 333 1.02 24.73 -1.80
N SER A 334 0.42 25.91 -2.09
CA SER A 334 -0.85 26.32 -1.46
C SER A 334 -2.03 25.44 -1.87
N ARG A 335 -1.90 24.70 -2.98
CA ARG A 335 -2.87 23.71 -3.44
C ARG A 335 -3.02 22.53 -2.48
N TYR A 336 -2.01 22.24 -1.66
CA TYR A 336 -1.98 21.07 -0.77
C TYR A 336 -2.07 21.49 0.69
N HIS A 337 -2.56 20.58 1.56
CA HIS A 337 -2.49 20.79 3.00
C HIS A 337 -1.03 20.81 3.46
N GLY A 338 -0.61 21.89 4.15
CA GLY A 338 0.77 22.05 4.62
C GLY A 338 1.11 21.29 5.90
N SER A 339 0.09 20.98 6.69
CA SER A 339 0.15 20.20 7.92
C SER A 339 -0.39 18.77 7.70
N PRO A 340 -0.13 17.83 8.64
CA PRO A 340 -0.83 16.56 8.68
C PRO A 340 -2.34 16.74 8.54
N VAL A 341 -2.96 15.90 7.72
CA VAL A 341 -4.37 16.01 7.34
C VAL A 341 -5.09 14.69 7.62
N THR A 342 -6.30 14.79 8.15
CA THR A 342 -7.22 13.67 8.32
C THR A 342 -8.45 13.91 7.47
N ALA A 343 -8.87 12.87 6.75
CA ALA A 343 -10.08 12.83 5.95
C ALA A 343 -11.11 11.91 6.60
N LEU A 344 -12.34 12.39 6.75
CA LEU A 344 -13.53 11.59 7.01
C LEU A 344 -14.28 11.39 5.69
N ARG A 345 -14.44 10.14 5.26
CA ARG A 345 -15.19 9.77 4.06
C ARG A 345 -16.50 9.08 4.45
N THR A 346 -17.61 9.60 3.97
CA THR A 346 -18.94 8.95 3.98
C THR A 346 -19.30 8.54 2.55
N ASP A 347 -20.50 7.99 2.34
CA ASP A 347 -20.99 7.65 0.99
C ASP A 347 -21.20 8.89 0.10
N GLU A 348 -21.57 10.04 0.70
CA GLU A 348 -21.95 11.26 -0.02
C GLU A 348 -20.90 12.38 0.06
N PHE A 349 -20.14 12.43 1.16
CA PHE A 349 -19.23 13.54 1.45
C PHE A 349 -17.87 13.07 1.90
N LYS A 350 -16.87 13.90 1.61
CA LYS A 350 -15.51 13.76 2.13
C LYS A 350 -15.06 15.07 2.77
N TYR A 351 -14.71 15.01 4.05
CA TYR A 351 -14.28 16.16 4.84
C TYR A 351 -12.80 16.03 5.20
N LEU A 352 -11.98 17.00 4.83
CA LEU A 352 -10.56 17.06 5.14
C LEU A 352 -10.31 18.17 6.16
N LYS A 353 -9.54 17.89 7.22
CA LYS A 353 -9.08 18.89 8.19
C LYS A 353 -7.60 18.75 8.46
N SER A 354 -6.85 19.84 8.33
CA SER A 354 -5.50 20.02 8.87
C SER A 354 -5.48 21.21 9.83
N ALA A 355 -4.30 21.50 10.41
CA ALA A 355 -4.12 22.73 11.20
C ALA A 355 -4.28 24.02 10.37
N ASP A 356 -4.15 23.93 9.05
CA ASP A 356 -4.11 25.10 8.16
C ASP A 356 -5.47 25.41 7.53
N ARG A 357 -6.27 24.38 7.24
CA ARG A 357 -7.57 24.53 6.57
C ARG A 357 -8.47 23.31 6.75
N ALA A 358 -9.74 23.51 6.42
CA ALA A 358 -10.73 22.45 6.29
C ALA A 358 -11.46 22.59 4.95
N GLU A 359 -11.76 21.47 4.30
CA GLU A 359 -12.40 21.41 2.99
C GLU A 359 -13.48 20.31 3.02
N LEU A 360 -14.63 20.55 2.40
CA LEU A 360 -15.72 19.58 2.28
C LEU A 360 -16.04 19.36 0.80
N PHE A 361 -16.05 18.10 0.38
CA PHE A 361 -16.33 17.70 -0.99
C PHE A 361 -17.63 16.88 -1.04
N GLU A 362 -18.50 17.16 -2.02
CA GLU A 362 -19.70 16.35 -2.33
C GLU A 362 -19.35 15.35 -3.44
N LEU A 363 -19.30 14.07 -3.08
CA LEU A 363 -18.80 13.01 -3.95
C LEU A 363 -19.72 12.79 -5.16
N PRO A 364 -19.18 12.46 -6.34
CA PRO A 364 -17.79 12.08 -6.60
C PRO A 364 -16.85 13.26 -6.93
N ASP A 365 -17.30 14.52 -6.83
CA ASP A 365 -16.44 15.68 -7.09
C ASP A 365 -15.55 15.98 -5.87
N GLU A 366 -14.25 15.77 -6.02
CA GLU A 366 -13.22 16.08 -5.02
C GLU A 366 -12.36 17.31 -5.40
N GLU A 367 -12.82 18.13 -6.35
CA GLU A 367 -12.13 19.35 -6.78
C GLU A 367 -12.81 20.62 -6.26
N THR A 368 -14.12 20.58 -5.99
CA THR A 368 -14.90 21.73 -5.55
C THR A 368 -15.22 21.68 -4.05
N ASP A 369 -14.65 22.60 -3.26
CA ASP A 369 -15.02 22.76 -1.86
C ASP A 369 -16.42 23.37 -1.73
N VAL A 370 -17.35 22.62 -1.12
CA VAL A 370 -18.74 22.99 -0.86
C VAL A 370 -19.00 23.29 0.62
N GLY A 371 -17.96 23.46 1.44
CA GLY A 371 -18.05 23.67 2.88
C GLY A 371 -18.93 24.87 3.28
N ASP A 372 -18.87 25.96 2.54
CA ASP A 372 -19.68 27.16 2.77
C ASP A 372 -21.13 27.00 2.31
N ASP A 373 -21.38 26.15 1.30
CA ASP A 373 -22.73 25.84 0.81
C ASP A 373 -23.44 24.80 1.70
N ARG A 374 -22.68 23.97 2.42
CA ARG A 374 -23.18 22.87 3.26
C ARG A 374 -22.67 22.97 4.71
N PRO A 375 -22.84 24.10 5.43
CA PRO A 375 -22.23 24.32 6.74
C PRO A 375 -22.70 23.30 7.79
N ALA A 376 -23.97 22.88 7.76
CA ALA A 376 -24.47 21.87 8.69
C ALA A 376 -23.82 20.48 8.52
N VAL A 377 -23.40 20.12 7.30
CA VAL A 377 -22.68 18.87 7.03
C VAL A 377 -21.24 18.99 7.49
N ARG A 378 -20.60 20.11 7.14
CA ARG A 378 -19.23 20.45 7.57
C ARG A 378 -19.11 20.40 9.09
N ASP A 379 -19.95 21.13 9.81
CA ASP A 379 -19.86 21.26 11.27
C ASP A 379 -20.11 19.90 11.96
N ARG A 380 -21.02 19.07 11.44
CA ARG A 380 -21.26 17.70 11.95
C ARG A 380 -20.04 16.80 11.77
N LEU A 381 -19.41 16.82 10.60
CA LEU A 381 -18.20 16.03 10.34
C LEU A 381 -17.00 16.56 11.14
N ASP A 382 -16.94 17.87 11.36
CA ASP A 382 -15.93 18.50 12.18
C ASP A 382 -16.03 18.04 13.65
N GLU A 383 -17.22 18.11 14.24
CA GLU A 383 -17.47 17.61 15.60
C GLU A 383 -17.12 16.11 15.73
N ARG A 384 -17.45 15.32 14.70
CA ARG A 384 -17.14 13.89 14.67
C ARG A 384 -15.64 13.63 14.67
N LEU A 385 -14.90 14.37 13.84
CA LEU A 385 -13.44 14.28 13.75
C LEU A 385 -12.76 14.72 15.05
N GLU A 386 -13.23 15.80 15.68
CA GLU A 386 -12.70 16.27 16.97
C GLU A 386 -12.98 15.29 18.11
N GLY A 387 -14.11 14.57 18.05
CA GLY A 387 -14.39 13.44 18.94
C GLY A 387 -13.39 12.30 18.75
N ALA A 388 -13.18 11.89 17.49
CA ALA A 388 -12.26 10.81 17.15
C ALA A 388 -10.80 11.13 17.55
N PHE A 389 -10.33 12.36 17.31
CA PHE A 389 -8.99 12.79 17.73
C PHE A 389 -8.80 12.74 19.24
N ARG A 390 -9.80 13.16 20.03
CA ARG A 390 -9.70 13.08 21.50
C ARG A 390 -9.49 11.63 21.96
N GLU A 391 -10.15 10.66 21.33
CA GLU A 391 -9.96 9.24 21.65
C GLU A 391 -8.58 8.74 21.20
N MET A 392 -8.10 9.14 20.03
CA MET A 392 -6.80 8.73 19.48
C MET A 392 -5.61 9.35 20.24
N THR A 393 -5.68 10.63 20.63
CA THR A 393 -4.61 11.31 21.38
C THR A 393 -4.39 10.69 22.76
N VAL A 394 -5.47 10.26 23.44
CA VAL A 394 -5.36 9.56 24.73
C VAL A 394 -4.57 8.24 24.60
N ARG A 395 -4.63 7.58 23.44
CA ARG A 395 -3.89 6.34 23.17
C ARG A 395 -2.41 6.61 22.81
N ASP A 396 -2.11 7.67 22.05
CA ASP A 396 -0.73 8.05 21.66
C ASP A 396 0.17 8.34 22.88
N GLU A 397 -0.34 9.02 23.92
CA GLU A 397 0.45 9.32 25.14
C GLU A 397 0.91 8.06 25.91
N SER A 398 0.29 6.90 25.64
CA SER A 398 0.65 5.63 26.29
C SER A 398 1.86 4.93 25.65
N HIS A 399 2.26 5.32 24.44
CA HIS A 399 3.32 4.66 23.69
C HIS A 399 4.67 5.39 23.82
N ARG A 400 5.70 4.66 24.26
CA ARG A 400 7.07 5.19 24.32
C ARG A 400 7.63 5.35 22.90
N ARG A 401 8.16 6.52 22.59
CA ARG A 401 8.87 6.80 21.34
C ARG A 401 10.21 6.08 21.32
N ASN A 402 10.51 5.41 20.22
CA ASN A 402 11.82 4.82 19.95
C ASN A 402 12.66 5.75 19.07
N GLY A 403 13.96 5.44 18.98
CA GLY A 403 14.93 6.17 18.15
C GLY A 403 14.62 6.13 16.65
N THR A 404 15.60 6.50 15.82
CA THR A 404 15.43 6.61 14.37
C THR A 404 15.53 5.25 13.68
N ALA A 405 14.72 5.01 12.65
CA ALA A 405 14.80 3.85 11.78
C ALA A 405 16.18 3.78 11.09
N GLU A 406 16.82 2.60 11.16
CA GLU A 406 18.13 2.38 10.56
C GLU A 406 18.00 1.51 9.31
N TYR A 407 18.20 2.11 8.13
CA TYR A 407 18.19 1.40 6.86
C TYR A 407 19.60 1.00 6.45
N SER A 408 19.76 -0.25 6.01
CA SER A 408 21.02 -0.67 5.39
C SER A 408 21.19 -0.03 4.00
N ALA A 409 22.43 0.11 3.52
CA ALA A 409 22.70 0.60 2.16
C ALA A 409 22.06 -0.24 1.04
N ALA A 410 21.62 -1.48 1.33
CA ALA A 410 20.86 -2.30 0.38
C ALA A 410 19.36 -1.94 0.39
N MET A 411 18.82 -1.60 1.56
CA MET A 411 17.44 -1.11 1.73
C MET A 411 17.27 0.28 1.12
N GLU A 412 18.18 1.21 1.41
CA GLU A 412 18.15 2.56 0.82
C GLU A 412 18.16 2.50 -0.72
N ARG A 413 19.02 1.66 -1.30
CA ARG A 413 19.03 1.45 -2.76
C ARG A 413 17.74 0.86 -3.29
N GLN A 414 17.10 -0.06 -2.56
CA GLN A 414 15.80 -0.59 -2.96
C GLN A 414 14.73 0.49 -2.89
N LEU A 415 14.69 1.29 -1.82
CA LEU A 415 13.73 2.38 -1.67
C LEU A 415 13.89 3.44 -2.78
N ALA A 416 15.14 3.74 -3.17
CA ALA A 416 15.42 4.59 -4.34
C ALA A 416 14.99 3.95 -5.67
N ASP A 417 15.23 2.64 -5.87
CA ASP A 417 14.78 1.90 -7.05
C ASP A 417 13.23 1.88 -7.15
N LEU A 418 12.53 1.91 -6.01
CA LEU A 418 11.09 2.06 -5.87
C LEU A 418 10.62 3.53 -5.90
N GLY A 419 11.51 4.51 -6.07
CA GLY A 419 11.14 5.93 -6.16
C GLY A 419 10.69 6.59 -4.84
N TYR A 420 10.95 5.95 -3.69
CA TYR A 420 10.67 6.54 -2.38
C TYR A 420 11.77 7.49 -1.91
N LEU A 421 13.02 7.26 -2.31
CA LEU A 421 14.19 8.09 -2.02
C LEU A 421 14.72 8.80 -3.27
#